data_AF-A0A5H2PXL6-F1
#
_entry.id   AF-A0A5H2PXL6-F1
#
_cell.length_a   1.000
_cell.length_b   1.000
_cell.length_c   1.000
_cell.angle_alpha   90.00
_cell.angle_beta   90.00
_cell.angle_gamma   90.00
#
_symmetry.space_group_name_H-M   'P 1'
#
loop_
_entity.id
_entity.type
_entity.pdbx_description
1 polymer ?
#
loop_
_entity_poly.entity_id
_entity_poly.type
_entity_poly.pdbx_seq_one_letter_code
_entity_poly.pdbx_strand_id
1 'polypeptide(L)' 'MGFQLQVASDVQRDGLELEFLNDSGEIVAEVFRSDANNSLEVTLFDDGLPFVEVERLFRIARTELGVFEDGTALPAPPA' A
#
# COMPACT_ATOMS: atom_id res chain seq x y z
N MET A 1 -3.47 -21.33 0.34
CA MET A 1 -3.92 -19.95 0.50
C MET A 1 -3.12 -19.12 -0.47
N GLY A 2 -3.78 -18.64 -1.52
CA GLY A 2 -3.24 -17.61 -2.37
C GLY A 2 -3.43 -16.26 -1.69
N PHE A 3 -2.47 -15.38 -1.93
CA PHE A 3 -2.64 -13.98 -1.58
C PHE A 3 -2.30 -13.11 -2.78
N GLN A 4 -3.14 -12.11 -2.99
CA GLN A 4 -2.98 -11.12 -4.06
C GLN A 4 -2.65 -9.76 -3.44
N LEU A 5 -1.92 -8.95 -4.21
CA LEU A 5 -1.62 -7.58 -3.87
C LEU A 5 -2.29 -6.66 -4.90
N GLN A 6 -2.84 -5.55 -4.44
CA GLN A 6 -3.27 -4.48 -5.31
C GLN A 6 -2.91 -3.11 -4.72
N VAL A 7 -2.56 -2.18 -5.60
CA VAL A 7 -2.37 -0.78 -5.22
C VAL A 7 -3.71 -0.08 -5.36
N ALA A 8 -4.11 0.66 -4.33
CA ALA A 8 -5.29 1.51 -4.35
C ALA A 8 -4.93 2.93 -3.91
N SER A 9 -5.77 3.88 -4.31
CA SER A 9 -5.66 5.27 -3.86
C SER A 9 -6.78 5.55 -2.88
N ASP A 10 -6.42 6.10 -1.73
CA ASP A 10 -7.38 6.55 -0.74
C ASP A 10 -7.41 8.07 -0.72
N VAL A 11 -8.43 8.62 -1.41
CA VAL A 11 -8.65 10.07 -1.51
C VAL A 11 -9.07 10.67 -0.16
N GLN A 12 -9.69 9.89 0.74
CA GLN A 12 -10.13 10.39 2.04
C GLN A 12 -8.99 10.46 3.04
N ARG A 13 -8.07 9.49 3.01
CA ARG A 13 -6.86 9.46 3.85
C ARG A 13 -5.66 10.17 3.21
N ASP A 14 -5.82 10.69 1.99
CA ASP A 14 -4.80 11.43 1.22
C ASP A 14 -3.51 10.60 1.07
N GLY A 15 -3.64 9.47 0.38
CA GLY A 15 -2.51 8.56 0.20
C GLY A 15 -2.73 7.42 -0.77
N LEU A 16 -1.74 6.52 -0.79
CA LEU A 16 -1.77 5.27 -1.53
C LEU A 16 -1.62 4.09 -0.59
N GLU A 17 -2.30 3.00 -0.88
CA GLU A 17 -2.21 1.75 -0.13
C GLU A 17 -1.83 0.57 -1.01
N LEU A 18 -1.12 -0.37 -0.41
CA LEU A 18 -0.91 -1.69 -0.95
C LEU A 18 -1.74 -2.66 -0.11
N GLU A 19 -2.88 -3.08 -0.67
CA GLU A 19 -3.81 -3.98 -0.03
C GLU A 19 -3.37 -5.43 -0.25
N PHE A 20 -3.55 -6.25 0.78
CA PHE A 20 -3.26 -7.67 0.77
C PHE A 20 -4.54 -8.46 0.87
N LEU A 21 -4.87 -9.21 -0.18
CA LEU A 21 -6.16 -9.88 -0.34
C LEU A 21 -6.01 -11.39 -0.17
N ASN A 22 -6.96 -11.99 0.53
CA ASN A 22 -7.08 -13.45 0.61
C ASN A 22 -7.78 -14.03 -0.65
N ASP A 23 -7.91 -15.36 -0.70
CA ASP A 23 -8.56 -16.08 -1.81
C ASP A 23 -10.05 -15.70 -2.02
N SER A 24 -10.70 -15.11 -1.01
CA SER A 24 -12.08 -14.60 -1.09
C SER A 24 -12.16 -13.17 -1.62
N GLY A 25 -11.02 -12.50 -1.82
CA GLY A 25 -10.94 -11.08 -2.20
C GLY A 25 -11.16 -10.12 -1.03
N GLU A 26 -11.03 -10.58 0.22
CA GLU A 26 -11.09 -9.70 1.39
C GLU A 26 -9.72 -9.13 1.70
N ILE A 27 -9.66 -7.85 2.07
CA ILE A 27 -8.44 -7.20 2.53
C ILE A 27 -8.13 -7.71 3.94
N VAL A 28 -7.01 -8.41 4.09
CA VAL A 28 -6.56 -9.01 5.35
C VAL A 28 -5.36 -8.27 5.97
N ALA A 29 -4.65 -7.47 5.17
CA ALA A 29 -3.66 -6.50 5.64
C ALA A 29 -3.50 -5.37 4.63
N GLU A 30 -2.89 -4.27 5.06
CA GLU A 30 -2.48 -3.18 4.18
C GLU A 30 -1.17 -2.54 4.65
N VAL A 31 -0.47 -1.94 3.70
CA VAL A 31 0.51 -0.88 3.98
C VAL A 31 -0.01 0.40 3.36
N PHE A 32 -0.17 1.44 4.16
CA PHE A 32 -0.68 2.74 3.73
C PHE A 32 0.44 3.78 3.78
N ARG A 33 0.69 4.46 2.65
CA ARG A 33 1.51 5.66 2.57
C ARG A 33 0.60 6.87 2.67
N SER A 34 0.68 7.58 3.78
CA SER A 34 -0.04 8.84 3.97
C SER A 34 0.82 10.02 3.56
N ASP A 35 0.34 10.79 2.59
CA ASP A 35 1.01 12.02 2.15
C ASP A 35 0.74 13.16 3.14
N ALA A 36 -0.46 13.19 3.75
CA ALA A 36 -0.85 14.19 4.74
C ALA A 36 0.07 14.24 5.98
N ASN A 37 0.57 13.09 6.44
CA ASN A 37 1.40 13.00 7.65
C ASN A 37 2.84 12.51 7.38
N ASN A 38 3.20 12.22 6.13
CA ASN A 38 4.51 11.71 5.71
C ASN A 38 4.92 10.44 6.50
N SER A 39 4.04 9.44 6.50
CA SER A 39 4.29 8.18 7.21
C SER A 39 3.82 6.94 6.44
N LEU A 40 4.40 5.80 6.82
CA LEU A 40 3.95 4.48 6.41
C LEU A 40 3.30 3.79 7.60
N GLU A 41 2.05 3.40 7.43
CA GLU A 41 1.25 2.70 8.43
C GLU A 41 1.01 1.26 7.95
N VAL A 42 1.04 0.32 8.89
CA VAL A 42 0.75 -1.09 8.62
C VAL A 42 -0.42 -1.50 9.47
N THR A 43 -1.46 -2.03 8.82
CA THR A 43 -2.61 -2.59 9.51
C THR A 43 -2.74 -4.05 9.14
N LEU A 44 -2.78 -4.92 10.15
CA LEU A 44 -3.14 -6.33 9.98
C LEU A 44 -4.59 -6.46 10.46
N PHE A 45 -5.49 -6.83 9.55
CA PHE A 45 -6.90 -7.09 9.88
C PHE A 45 -7.12 -8.55 10.30
N ASP A 46 -6.20 -9.43 9.91
CA ASP A 46 -6.11 -10.83 10.33
C ASP A 46 -4.78 -11.09 11.06
N ASP A 47 -4.85 -11.55 12.31
CA ASP A 47 -3.70 -11.90 13.15
C ASP A 47 -3.08 -13.26 12.77
N GLY A 48 -3.75 -14.06 11.95
CA GLY A 48 -3.33 -15.38 11.51
C GLY A 48 -2.44 -15.39 10.28
N LEU A 49 -2.02 -14.23 9.78
CA LEU A 49 -1.27 -14.12 8.53
C LEU A 49 0.11 -14.77 8.64
N PRO A 50 0.51 -15.60 7.65
CA PRO A 50 1.85 -16.17 7.62
C PRO A 50 2.91 -15.07 7.57
N PHE A 51 3.89 -15.14 8.48
CA PHE A 51 4.96 -14.13 8.57
C PHE A 51 5.67 -13.87 7.23
N VAL A 52 5.93 -14.93 6.44
CA VAL A 52 6.59 -14.82 5.13
C VAL A 52 5.77 -13.98 4.15
N GLU A 53 4.45 -14.04 4.22
CA GLU A 53 3.56 -13.28 3.36
C GLU A 53 3.47 -11.81 3.81
N VAL A 54 3.49 -11.55 5.13
CA VAL A 54 3.60 -10.19 5.67
C VAL A 54 4.94 -9.55 5.28
N GLU A 55 6.05 -10.30 5.33
CA GLU A 55 7.34 -9.79 4.85
C GLU A 55 7.32 -9.47 3.35
N ARG A 56 6.67 -10.31 2.54
CA ARG A 56 6.46 -10.07 1.10
C ARG A 56 5.67 -8.79 0.86
N LEU A 57 4.59 -8.55 1.62
CA LEU A 57 3.82 -7.31 1.56
C LEU A 57 4.72 -6.09 1.81
N PHE A 58 5.53 -6.10 2.88
CA PHE A 58 6.43 -4.97 3.19
C PHE A 58 7.49 -4.74 2.13
N ARG A 59 8.03 -5.81 1.56
CA ARG A 59 9.04 -5.72 0.51
C ARG A 59 8.49 -5.03 -0.74
N ILE A 60 7.26 -5.37 -1.13
CA ILE A 60 6.60 -4.82 -2.31
C ILE A 60 6.11 -3.40 -2.03
N ALA A 61 5.60 -3.10 -0.82
CA ALA A 61 5.18 -1.76 -0.45
C ALA A 61 6.31 -0.72 -0.61
N ARG A 62 7.55 -1.10 -0.27
CA ARG A 62 8.73 -0.23 -0.43
C ARG A 62 9.05 0.15 -1.87
N THR A 63 8.60 -0.62 -2.85
CA THR A 63 8.83 -0.34 -4.27
C THR A 63 7.61 0.27 -4.93
N GLU A 64 6.41 -0.25 -4.64
CA GLU A 64 5.18 0.14 -5.33
C GLU A 64 4.55 1.42 -4.79
N LEU A 65 4.72 1.73 -3.49
CA LEU A 65 4.15 2.95 -2.91
C LEU A 65 5.01 4.19 -3.17
N GLY A 66 6.16 4.10 -3.84
CA GLY A 66 6.92 5.29 -4.24
C GLY A 66 7.27 6.26 -3.10
N VAL A 67 7.45 7.54 -3.46
CA VAL A 67 7.73 8.63 -2.50
C VAL A 67 6.44 9.30 -2.05
N PHE A 68 6.51 10.03 -0.93
CA PHE A 68 5.42 10.90 -0.48
C PHE A 68 5.21 12.03 -1.48
N GLU A 69 3.94 12.29 -1.81
CA GLU A 69 3.59 13.43 -2.65
C GLU A 69 3.84 14.73 -1.87
N ASP A 70 4.61 15.65 -2.46
CA ASP A 70 5.02 16.91 -1.83
C ASP A 70 4.40 18.16 -2.51
N GLY A 71 3.51 17.95 -3.48
CA GLY A 71 2.86 19.00 -4.26
C GLY A 71 3.74 19.63 -5.34
N THR A 72 4.95 19.11 -5.57
CA THR A 72 5.78 19.53 -6.71
C THR A 72 5.06 19.23 -8.02
N ALA A 73 5.01 20.21 -8.91
CA ALA A 73 4.33 20.06 -10.20
C ALA A 73 4.95 18.92 -11.03
N LEU A 74 4.08 18.10 -11.64
CA LEU A 74 4.50 17.09 -12.60
C LEU A 74 5.30 17.74 -13.75
N PRO A 75 6.34 17.06 -14.27
CA PRO A 75 7.09 17.56 -15.40
C PRO A 75 6.15 17.78 -16.60
N ALA A 76 6.47 18.80 -17.40
CA ALA A 76 5.72 19.05 -18.63
C ALA A 76 5.73 17.78 -19.51
N PRO A 77 4.61 17.44 -20.16
CA PRO A 77 4.56 16.28 -21.05
C PRO A 77 5.61 16.42 -22.17
N PRO A 78 6.22 15.32 -22.63
CA PRO A 78 7.16 15.35 -23.74
C PRO A 78 6.48 15.93 -25.00
N ALA A 79 7.24 16.73 -25.75
CA ALA A 79 6.80 17.37 -27.00
C ALA A 79 6.62 16.36 -28.16
#